data_AF-A0A6C1QWE8-F1
#
_entry.id   AF-A0A6C1QWE8-F1
#
_cell.length_a   1.000
_cell.length_b   1.000
_cell.length_c   1.000
_cell.angle_alpha   90.00
_cell.angle_beta   90.00
_cell.angle_gamma   90.00
#
_symmetry.space_group_name_H-M   'P 1'
#
loop_
_entity.id
_entity.type
_entity.pdbx_description
1 polymer ?
#
loop_
_entity_poly.entity_id
_entity_poly.type
_entity_poly.pdbx_seq_one_letter_code
_entity_poly.pdbx_strand_id
1 'polypeptide(L)' 'MKFHELELHPDVQKGIDDAGFVECTEVQARTIPHSLTGRDVTVQSQTGTGKTATFLIPIFH' A
#
# COMPACT_ATOMS: atom_id res chain seq x y z
N MET A 1 2.07 2.86 10.50
CA MET A 1 3.11 2.74 9.46
C MET A 1 2.72 3.76 8.43
N LYS A 2 3.60 4.70 8.16
CA LYS A 2 3.34 5.77 7.23
C LYS A 2 3.64 5.31 5.81
N PHE A 3 2.93 5.85 4.84
CA PHE A 3 3.16 5.49 3.44
C PHE A 3 4.58 5.85 2.98
N HIS A 4 5.13 6.97 3.45
CA HIS A 4 6.50 7.40 3.10
C HIS A 4 7.61 6.48 3.63
N GLU A 5 7.28 5.50 4.48
CA GLU A 5 8.23 4.49 4.96
C GLU A 5 8.37 3.32 3.98
N LEU A 6 7.51 3.26 2.96
CA LEU A 6 7.58 2.25 1.90
C LEU A 6 8.57 2.69 0.82
N GLU A 7 9.40 1.74 0.37
CA GLU A 7 10.31 1.96 -0.76
C GLU A 7 9.51 1.88 -2.07
N LEU A 8 8.92 3.00 -2.48
CA LEU A 8 8.11 3.12 -3.69
C LEU A 8 8.80 4.00 -4.73
N HIS A 9 8.42 3.82 -6.00
CA HIS A 9 8.84 4.74 -7.06
C HIS A 9 8.41 6.20 -6.71
N PRO A 10 9.25 7.22 -6.96
CA PRO A 10 8.95 8.61 -6.56
C PRO A 10 7.60 9.14 -7.07
N ASP A 11 7.19 8.76 -8.29
CA ASP A 11 5.89 9.17 -8.84
C ASP A 11 4.70 8.54 -8.09
N VAL A 12 4.86 7.31 -7.60
CA VAL A 12 3.84 6.64 -6.79
C VAL A 12 3.75 7.33 -5.43
N GLN A 13 4.90 7.63 -4.81
CA GLN A 13 4.96 8.35 -3.54
C GLN A 13 4.29 9.72 -3.66
N LYS A 14 4.57 10.46 -4.74
CA LYS A 14 3.91 11.73 -5.03
C LYS A 14 2.39 11.58 -5.17
N GLY A 15 1.93 10.57 -5.92
CA GLY A 15 0.50 10.33 -6.08
C GLY A 15 -0.21 9.98 -4.76
N ILE A 16 0.45 9.25 -3.87
CA ILE A 16 -0.01 8.95 -2.52
C ILE A 16 -0.12 10.24 -1.68
N ASP A 17 0.90 11.10 -1.73
CA ASP A 17 0.94 12.37 -1.01
C ASP A 17 -0.16 13.33 -1.53
N ASP A 18 -0.31 13.45 -2.85
CA ASP A 18 -1.36 14.26 -3.51
C ASP A 18 -2.77 13.76 -3.16
N ALA A 19 -2.94 12.45 -2.96
CA ALA A 19 -4.19 11.84 -2.49
C ALA A 19 -4.44 12.03 -0.99
N GLY A 20 -3.48 12.57 -0.23
CA GLY A 20 -3.58 12.81 1.21
C GLY A 20 -3.42 11.54 2.06
N PHE A 21 -2.80 10.49 1.54
CA PHE A 21 -2.56 9.25 2.27
C PHE A 21 -1.30 9.34 3.13
N VAL A 22 -1.49 9.46 4.45
CA VAL A 22 -0.39 9.60 5.42
C VAL A 22 -0.08 8.27 6.10
N GLU A 23 -1.08 7.71 6.80
CA GLU A 23 -0.95 6.45 7.55
C GLU A 23 -1.61 5.32 6.78
N CYS A 24 -0.92 4.17 6.72
CA CYS A 24 -1.51 2.94 6.22
C CYS A 24 -2.57 2.43 7.21
N THR A 25 -3.67 1.90 6.69
CA THR A 25 -4.58 1.08 7.49
C THR A 25 -3.89 -0.21 7.94
N GLU A 26 -4.47 -0.91 8.92
CA GLU A 26 -3.88 -2.16 9.43
C GLU A 26 -3.64 -3.19 8.30
N VAL A 27 -4.62 -3.36 7.41
CA VAL A 27 -4.48 -4.31 6.29
C VAL A 27 -3.42 -3.86 5.28
N GLN A 28 -3.28 -2.56 5.02
CA GLN A 28 -2.23 -2.05 4.14
C GLN A 28 -0.84 -2.26 4.75
N ALA A 29 -0.66 -1.92 6.03
CA ALA A 29 0.61 -2.06 6.73
C ALA A 29 1.07 -3.53 6.83
N ARG A 30 0.12 -4.46 6.96
CA ARG A 30 0.41 -5.90 7.04
C ARG A 30 0.62 -6.57 5.69
N THR A 31 0.24 -5.94 4.58
CA THR A 31 0.27 -6.58 3.26
C THR A 31 1.25 -5.92 2.30
N ILE A 32 1.25 -4.59 2.18
CA ILE A 32 2.04 -3.88 1.16
C ILE A 32 3.53 -4.28 1.21
N PRO A 33 4.21 -4.34 2.37
CA PRO A 33 5.61 -4.75 2.42
C PRO A 33 5.86 -6.16 1.87
N HIS A 34 4.91 -7.08 2.05
CA HIS A 34 5.02 -8.44 1.50
C HIS A 34 4.79 -8.45 -0.01
N SER A 35 3.78 -7.75 -0.50
CA SER A 35 3.49 -7.64 -1.93
C SER A 35 4.63 -7.00 -2.71
N LEU A 36 5.27 -5.96 -2.15
CA LEU A 36 6.41 -5.31 -2.79
C LEU A 36 7.60 -6.25 -2.98
N THR A 37 7.75 -7.28 -2.14
CA THR A 37 8.81 -8.29 -2.31
C THR A 37 8.54 -9.30 -3.44
N GLY A 38 7.52 -9.08 -4.27
CA GLY A 38 7.15 -9.98 -5.38
C GLY A 38 6.53 -11.30 -4.91
N ARG A 39 6.02 -11.37 -3.68
CA ARG A 39 5.37 -12.56 -3.13
C ARG A 39 3.88 -12.53 -3.38
N ASP A 40 3.32 -13.70 -3.66
CA ASP A 40 1.88 -13.90 -3.66
C ASP A 40 1.31 -13.65 -2.25
N VAL A 41 0.19 -12.94 -2.19
CA VAL A 41 -0.49 -12.58 -0.94
C VAL A 41 -1.99 -12.83 -1.04
N THR A 42 -2.54 -13.42 0.03
CA THR A 42 -3.98 -13.53 0.24
C THR A 42 -4.37 -12.62 1.40
N VAL A 43 -5.40 -11.80 1.20
CA VAL A 43 -5.86 -10.83 2.20
C VAL A 43 -7.35 -10.96 2.41
N GLN A 44 -7.77 -11.08 3.67
CA GLN A 44 -9.16 -11.03 4.08
C GLN A 44 -9.37 -9.85 5.04
N SER A 45 -10.23 -8.91 4.66
CA SER A 45 -10.66 -7.81 5.53
C SER A 45 -12.00 -7.23 5.06
N GLN A 46 -12.68 -6.48 5.92
CA GLN A 46 -13.98 -5.86 5.63
C GLN A 46 -13.89 -4.80 4.54
N THR A 47 -15.01 -4.43 3.91
CA THR A 47 -15.04 -3.31 2.94
C THR A 47 -14.70 -1.99 3.61
N GLY A 48 -14.08 -1.06 2.87
CA GLY A 48 -13.67 0.25 3.42
C GLY A 48 -12.35 0.26 4.20
N THR A 49 -11.66 -0.87 4.30
CA THR A 49 -10.37 -0.99 5.02
C THR A 49 -9.14 -0.62 4.18
N GLY A 50 -9.33 -0.19 2.92
CA GLY A 50 -8.22 0.23 2.05
C GLY A 50 -7.56 -0.87 1.21
N LYS A 51 -8.22 -2.04 1.06
CA LYS A 51 -7.73 -3.16 0.21
C LYS A 51 -7.39 -2.75 -1.22
N THR A 52 -8.12 -1.79 -1.82
CA THR A 52 -7.84 -1.34 -3.19
C THR A 52 -6.42 -0.81 -3.33
N ALA A 53 -5.99 0.08 -2.44
CA ALA A 53 -4.61 0.58 -2.45
C ALA A 53 -3.60 -0.53 -2.10
N THR A 54 -3.96 -1.48 -1.24
CA THR A 54 -3.13 -2.65 -0.89
C THR A 54 -2.71 -3.45 -2.12
N PHE A 55 -3.59 -3.62 -3.11
CA PHE A 55 -3.29 -4.35 -4.34
C PHE A 55 -2.75 -3.45 -5.46
N LEU A 56 -3.19 -2.19 -5.55
CA LEU A 56 -2.78 -1.30 -6.63
C LEU A 56 -1.36 -0.75 -6.47
N ILE A 57 -0.96 -0.32 -5.27
CA ILE A 57 0.36 0.30 -5.05
C ILE A 57 1.50 -0.64 -5.48
N PRO A 58 1.50 -1.94 -5.09
CA PRO A 58 2.57 -2.85 -5.48
C PRO A 58 2.65 -3.18 -6.97
N ILE A 59 1.65 -2.82 -7.79
CA ILE A 59 1.69 -3.03 -9.25
C ILE A 59 2.67 -2.06 -9.92
N PHE A 60 2.86 -0.89 -9.32
CA PHE A 60 3.74 0.17 -9.84
C PHE A 60 5.18 0.07 -9.28
N HIS A 61 5.59 -1.14 -8.92
CA HIS A 61 6.94 -1.43 -8.43
C HIS A 61 8.02 -1.12 -9.46
#